data_AF-A0A3N5YEP5-F1
#
_entry.id   AF-A0A3N5YEP5-F1
#
_cell.length_a   1.000
_cell.length_b   1.000
_cell.length_c   1.000
_cell.angle_alpha   90.00
_cell.angle_beta   90.00
_cell.angle_gamma   90.00
#
_symmetry.space_group_name_H-M   'P 1'
#
loop_
_entity.id
_entity.type
_entity.pdbx_description
1 polymer ?
#
loop_
_entity_poly.entity_id
_entity_poly.type
_entity_poly.pdbx_seq_one_letter_code
_entity_poly.pdbx_strand_id
1 'polypeptide(L)' 'MAIRPLGDRVLIEVLEEELQKQGALFIPDTAKEKPQQGKVVSVGKGRFEDGK' A
#
# COMPACT_ATOMS: atom_id res chain seq x y z
N MET A 1 3.67 7.84 -17.57
CA MET A 1 4.97 7.20 -17.27
C MET A 1 4.67 6.06 -16.31
N ALA A 2 4.79 4.79 -16.74
CA ALA A 2 4.40 3.65 -15.91
C ALA A 2 5.62 3.11 -15.16
N ILE A 3 5.63 3.22 -13.84
CA ILE A 3 6.65 2.58 -13.00
C ILE A 3 6.39 1.07 -13.02
N ARG A 4 7.37 0.30 -13.50
CA ARG A 4 7.35 -1.16 -13.43
C ARG A 4 8.24 -1.63 -12.29
N PRO A 5 7.70 -2.31 -11.27
CA PRO A 5 8.51 -2.92 -10.23
C PRO A 5 9.38 -4.04 -10.83
N LEU A 6 10.63 -4.10 -10.38
CA LEU A 6 11.63 -5.09 -10.81
C LEU A 6 11.68 -6.26 -9.83
N GLY A 7 11.94 -7.46 -10.35
CA GLY A 7 12.01 -8.69 -9.55
C GLY A 7 10.70 -8.98 -8.82
N ASP A 8 10.79 -9.24 -7.52
CA ASP A 8 9.68 -9.64 -6.65
C ASP A 8 9.01 -8.47 -5.90
N ARG A 9 9.19 -7.25 -6.42
CA ARG A 9 8.64 -6.05 -5.78
C ARG A 9 7.19 -5.82 -6.22
N VAL A 10 6.39 -5.25 -5.33
CA VAL A 10 5.00 -4.87 -5.59
C VAL A 10 4.87 -3.37 -5.38
N LEU A 11 4.27 -2.68 -6.35
CA LEU A 11 3.91 -1.27 -6.21
C LEU A 11 2.52 -1.18 -5.59
N ILE A 12 2.46 -0.57 -4.41
CA ILE A 12 1.24 -0.39 -3.64
C ILE A 12 0.97 1.11 -3.53
N GLU A 13 -0.26 1.50 -3.82
CA GLU A 13 -0.80 2.81 -3.50
C GLU A 13 -1.46 2.72 -2.12
N VAL A 14 -0.96 3.53 -1.18
CA VAL A 14 -1.47 3.55 0.19
C VAL A 14 -2.89 4.08 0.15
N LEU A 15 -3.84 3.33 0.70
CA LEU A 15 -5.21 3.81 0.79
C LEU A 15 -5.26 4.84 1.91
N GLU A 16 -5.84 5.99 1.62
CA GLU A 16 -6.18 6.96 2.67
C GLU A 16 -7.23 6.32 3.56
N GLU A 17 -6.91 6.20 4.84
CA GLU A 17 -7.86 5.76 5.84
C GLU A 17 -8.94 6.83 5.96
N GLU A 18 -10.15 6.50 5.52
CA GLU A 18 -11.30 7.39 5.66
C GLU A 18 -11.42 7.77 7.14
N LEU A 19 -11.46 9.08 7.40
CA LEU A 19 -11.79 9.64 8.72
C LEU A 19 -13.22 9.26 9.08
N GLN A 20 -13.42 8.03 9.52
CA GLN A 20 -14.71 7.58 9.97
C GLN A 20 -14.89 8.05 11.41
N LYS A 21 -15.81 8.99 11.60
CA LYS A 21 -16.38 9.25 12.93
C LYS A 21 -17.06 7.96 13.38
N GLN A 22 -16.41 7.18 14.23
CA GLN A 22 -17.08 6.11 14.97
C GLN A 22 -17.88 6.76 16.11
N GLY A 23 -19.15 7.08 15.82
CA GLY A 23 -20.06 7.72 16.78
C GLY A 23 -19.75 9.21 17.01
N ALA A 24 -19.65 9.61 18.29
CA ALA A 24 -19.44 11.01 18.69
C ALA A 24 -17.95 11.39 18.88
N LEU A 25 -17.02 10.44 18.71
CA LEU A 25 -15.59 10.66 18.95
C LEU A 25 -14.88 11.03 17.65
N PHE A 26 -14.30 12.23 17.61
CA PHE A 26 -13.44 12.67 16.52
C PHE A 26 -12.01 12.21 16.80
N ILE A 27 -11.47 11.35 15.94
CA ILE A 27 -10.06 10.95 16.00
C ILE A 27 -9.25 12.00 15.23
N PRO A 28 -8.40 12.80 15.90
CA PRO A 28 -7.58 13.79 15.24
C PRO A 28 -6.49 13.13 14.38
N ASP A 29 -6.08 13.82 13.30
CA ASP A 29 -5.09 13.31 12.34
C ASP A 29 -3.74 12.94 12.97
N THR A 30 -3.43 13.47 14.16
CA THR A 30 -2.20 13.16 14.91
C THR A 30 -2.19 11.79 15.58
N ALA A 31 -3.37 11.18 15.78
CA ALA A 31 -3.51 9.84 16.34
C ALA A 31 -3.73 8.76 15.26
N LYS A 32 -3.68 9.13 13.97
CA LYS A 32 -3.76 8.17 12.86
C LYS A 32 -2.51 7.30 12.84
N GLU A 33 -2.70 5.99 12.97
CA GLU A 33 -1.65 5.02 12.69
C GLU A 33 -1.32 5.03 11.20
N LYS A 34 -0.12 4.58 10.83
CA LYS A 34 0.23 4.45 9.41
C LYS A 34 -0.73 3.45 8.77
N PRO A 35 -1.49 3.82 7.73
CA PRO A 35 -2.39 2.89 7.06
C PRO A 35 -1.60 1.69 6.54
N GLN A 36 -1.95 0.52 7.07
CA GLN A 36 -1.32 -0.76 6.70
C GLN A 36 -1.96 -1.38 5.46
N GLN A 37 -3.05 -0.79 4.97
CA GLN A 37 -3.79 -1.26 3.81
C GLN A 37 -3.50 -0.37 2.60
N GLY A 38 -3.39 -1.00 1.45
CA GLY A 38 -3.10 -0.32 0.19
C GLY A 38 -3.56 -1.14 -1.01
N LYS A 39 -3.83 -0.47 -2.11
CA LYS A 39 -4.23 -1.10 -3.37
C LYS A 39 -2.99 -1.45 -4.19
N VAL A 40 -2.92 -2.68 -4.67
CA VAL A 40 -1.84 -3.12 -5.56
C VAL A 40 -2.07 -2.54 -6.95
N VAL A 41 -1.12 -1.75 -7.43
CA VAL A 41 -1.19 -1.10 -8.76
C VAL A 41 -0.39 -1.87 -9.79
N SER A 42 0.74 -2.45 -9.40
CA SER A 42 1.52 -3.33 -10.28
C SER A 42 2.37 -4.34 -9.50
N VAL A 43 2.58 -5.50 -10.12
CA VAL A 43 3.42 -6.58 -9.59
C VAL A 43 4.63 -6.78 -10.50
N GLY A 44 5.78 -7.08 -9.91
CA GLY A 44 6.99 -7.43 -10.63
C GLY A 44 6.86 -8.80 -11.31
N LYS A 45 7.81 -9.10 -12.20
CA LYS A 45 7.84 -10.38 -12.93
C LYS A 45 8.22 -11.59 -12.05
N GLY A 46 8.46 -11.37 -10.76
CA GLY A 46 8.88 -12.38 -9.80
C GLY A 46 10.40 -12.54 -9.74
N ARG A 47 10.85 -13.37 -8.81
CA ARG A 47 12.25 -13.78 -8.70
C ARG A 47 12.65 -14.56 -9.95
N PHE A 48 13.70 -14.10 -10.64
CA PHE A 48 14.36 -14.91 -11.65
C PHE A 48 15.24 -15.92 -10.93
N GLU A 49 14.82 -17.19 -10.91
CA GLU A 49 15.71 -18.30 -10.62
C GLU A 49 16.39 -18.68 -11.94
N ASP A 50 17.63 -18.20 -12.12
CA ASP A 50 18.51 -18.74 -13.15
C ASP A 50 18.88 -20.16 -12.71
N GLY A 51 18.46 -21.15 -13.49
CA GLY A 51 18.44 -22.56 -13.10
C GLY A 51 19.78 -23.14 -12.61
N LYS A 52 20.03 -23.00 -11.30
CA LYS A 52 20.89 -23.83 -10.47
C LYS A 52 20.34 -23.94 -9.05
#